data_AF-A0A959L291-F1
#
_entry.id   AF-A0A959L291-F1
#
_cell.length_a   1.000
_cell.length_b   1.000
_cell.length_c   1.000
_cell.angle_alpha   90.00
_cell.angle_beta   90.00
_cell.angle_gamma   90.00
#
_symmetry.space_group_name_H-M   'P 1'
#
loop_
_entity.id
_entity.type
_entity.pdbx_description
1 polymer ?
#
loop_
_entity_poly.entity_id
_entity_poly.type
_entity_poly.pdbx_seq_one_letter_code
_entity_poly.pdbx_strand_id
1 'polypeptide(L)'
;MKLFPQDIFHINLIKHPITFVKLHSWIIIPIVVTLCWSCPVFGSSPYVQNKNQAPVAPQGGVFIPRNGGIEGIIGRSHIFLNNNEGGCLQVVDGQWPSFSELTHLDMAFKLTATSGAALEVHQSNDHSPRILFLEEGNDRLGIRVRFNLYDDQNIFHGHGMTEIWQHPDGQIFITAATMFENVSAHSAVTDARILITTEDSRKEKLPGIVDMTVPHQKVILLSPNKESGVKGLTLYWKTGQMDHNTYVYRSSFGLKGAPSFFRWPDYHRQAYTQRTIPDYINPEGEKAAWPPGRGAYLSQVVPAPDGYELHWPIEDGNNPTASFNAFFRLAAIDEAEDGQTFVAGEKELLKMEVSGGIIHGGGLGYNDQEGCYEIRKTGDNLAITIPTDPLGRTAQIKVIGLTGHGGVEVKLDNQPVVPQLSTDGGVADDPLVPIRDQPEGPANAALISVQLNDKPHTLTVKEVPGIQLVYQARDPRRNYMIFSSKNGPRWSGLEFSVIDGHARHMRAYGQENWVLTENLMQWFAYMGYTPEQMLDQLRDF
;
A
#
# COMPACT_ATOMS: atom_id res chain seq x y z
N MET A 1 49.17 -30.53 41.52
CA MET A 1 49.53 -29.23 40.91
C MET A 1 48.60 -28.18 41.53
N LYS A 2 49.21 -27.22 42.25
CA LYS A 2 48.64 -26.06 42.98
C LYS A 2 47.83 -25.13 42.03
N LEU A 3 46.81 -24.31 42.37
CA LEU A 3 46.22 -23.75 43.60
C LEU A 3 44.80 -23.17 43.28
N PHE A 4 43.89 -23.16 44.27
CA PHE A 4 42.61 -22.40 44.41
C PHE A 4 42.87 -20.91 44.78
N PRO A 5 41.89 -19.96 44.95
CA PRO A 5 40.49 -20.09 45.46
C PRO A 5 39.39 -19.26 44.71
N GLN A 6 38.10 -19.61 44.70
CA GLN A 6 37.04 -19.50 45.73
C GLN A 6 36.99 -18.17 46.50
N ASP A 7 36.15 -17.24 46.03
CA ASP A 7 35.63 -16.13 46.82
C ASP A 7 34.10 -16.08 46.81
N ILE A 8 33.61 -15.79 48.00
CA ILE A 8 32.24 -15.77 48.50
C ILE A 8 31.63 -14.39 48.23
N PHE A 9 30.43 -14.33 47.65
CA PHE A 9 29.59 -13.12 47.75
C PHE A 9 28.36 -13.42 48.62
N HIS A 10 28.42 -12.94 49.85
CA HIS A 10 27.26 -12.71 50.71
C HIS A 10 26.53 -11.46 50.21
N ILE A 11 25.26 -11.60 49.82
CA ILE A 11 24.34 -10.46 49.72
C ILE A 11 23.34 -10.58 50.88
N ASN A 12 23.35 -9.56 51.73
CA ASN A 12 22.43 -9.37 52.84
C ASN A 12 20.99 -9.19 52.32
N LEU A 13 20.08 -10.06 52.78
CA LEU A 13 18.63 -9.86 52.66
C LEU A 13 18.18 -8.79 53.66
N ILE A 14 18.09 -7.54 53.20
CA ILE A 14 17.35 -6.49 53.91
C ILE A 14 15.86 -6.71 53.65
N LYS A 15 15.13 -7.12 54.70
CA LYS A 15 13.65 -7.17 54.70
C LYS A 15 13.09 -5.75 54.74
N HIS A 16 12.56 -5.26 53.63
CA HIS A 16 11.58 -4.19 53.62
C HIS A 16 10.19 -4.76 53.26
N PRO A 17 9.11 -4.32 53.93
CA PRO A 17 7.77 -4.71 53.54
C PRO A 17 7.40 -3.93 52.27
N ILE A 18 7.32 -4.63 51.13
CA ILE A 18 6.73 -4.08 49.91
C ILE A 18 5.22 -4.26 50.02
N THR A 19 4.51 -3.13 50.06
CA THR A 19 3.06 -3.05 49.94
C THR A 19 2.66 -3.55 48.56
N PHE A 20 1.89 -4.64 48.50
CA PHE A 20 1.34 -5.19 47.26
C PHE A 20 0.42 -4.16 46.58
N VAL A 21 0.84 -3.64 45.43
CA VAL A 21 -0.05 -2.97 44.48
C VAL A 21 -0.59 -4.05 43.55
N LYS A 22 -1.91 -4.29 43.61
CA LYS A 22 -2.64 -5.20 42.72
C LYS A 22 -2.47 -4.77 41.25
N LEU A 23 -1.61 -5.48 40.51
CA LEU A 23 -1.59 -5.42 39.04
C LEU A 23 -2.85 -6.11 38.50
N HIS A 24 -3.65 -5.35 37.72
CA HIS A 24 -4.82 -5.86 37.02
C HIS A 24 -4.38 -6.57 35.73
N SER A 25 -4.08 -7.86 35.82
CA SER A 25 -3.65 -8.74 34.71
C SER A 25 -4.79 -9.19 33.77
N TRP A 26 -5.91 -8.48 33.72
CA TRP A 26 -7.16 -8.96 33.07
C TRP A 26 -7.37 -8.48 31.63
N ILE A 27 -6.42 -7.74 31.02
CA ILE A 27 -6.65 -7.10 29.70
C ILE A 27 -5.84 -7.72 28.55
N ILE A 28 -4.71 -8.39 28.82
CA ILE A 28 -3.85 -8.93 27.75
C ILE A 28 -4.35 -10.28 27.23
N ILE A 29 -4.90 -11.13 28.10
CA ILE A 29 -5.41 -12.46 27.73
C ILE A 29 -6.63 -12.38 26.79
N PRO A 30 -7.62 -11.47 26.98
CA PRO A 30 -8.73 -11.34 26.04
C PRO A 30 -8.32 -10.85 24.65
N ILE A 31 -7.31 -9.98 24.53
CA ILE A 31 -6.88 -9.41 23.24
C ILE A 31 -6.15 -10.46 22.39
N VAL A 32 -5.26 -11.25 23.00
CA VAL A 32 -4.55 -12.34 22.30
C VAL A 32 -5.51 -13.48 21.93
N VAL A 33 -6.45 -13.84 22.82
CA VAL A 33 -7.46 -14.86 22.51
C VAL A 33 -8.42 -14.36 21.42
N THR A 34 -8.80 -13.09 21.42
CA THR A 34 -9.64 -12.52 20.36
C THR A 34 -8.88 -12.50 19.03
N LEU A 35 -7.61 -12.07 18.99
CA LEU A 35 -6.79 -12.09 17.76
C LEU A 35 -6.53 -13.51 17.23
N CYS A 36 -6.35 -14.50 18.10
CA CYS A 36 -6.17 -15.90 17.69
C CYS A 36 -7.50 -16.59 17.29
N TRP A 37 -8.65 -16.19 17.85
CA TRP A 37 -9.97 -16.70 17.44
C TRP A 37 -10.61 -15.92 16.29
N SER A 38 -10.18 -14.68 16.05
CA SER A 38 -10.59 -13.85 14.92
C SER A 38 -9.64 -13.98 13.72
N CYS A 39 -8.67 -14.90 13.78
CA CYS A 39 -7.96 -15.36 12.60
C CYS A 39 -9.00 -15.99 11.65
N PRO A 40 -9.20 -15.49 10.42
CA PRO A 40 -10.28 -15.93 9.53
C PRO A 40 -10.09 -17.36 9.00
N VAL A 41 -9.05 -18.07 9.44
CA VAL A 41 -8.73 -19.40 8.92
C VAL A 41 -9.56 -20.50 9.61
N PHE A 42 -9.99 -20.33 10.87
CA PHE A 42 -10.75 -21.38 11.57
C PHE A 42 -11.67 -20.82 12.68
N GLY A 43 -12.84 -20.28 12.34
CA GLY A 43 -13.79 -19.85 13.37
C GLY A 43 -15.15 -19.39 12.83
N SER A 44 -16.13 -20.29 12.81
CA SER A 44 -17.53 -19.95 12.57
C SER A 44 -18.10 -19.19 13.78
N SER A 45 -18.26 -17.88 13.67
CA SER A 45 -19.02 -17.07 14.63
C SER A 45 -20.54 -17.30 14.44
N PRO A 46 -21.33 -17.52 15.50
CA PRO A 46 -22.77 -17.63 15.41
C PRO A 46 -23.41 -16.25 15.51
N TYR A 47 -23.30 -15.44 14.45
CA TYR A 47 -24.22 -14.31 14.27
C TYR A 47 -25.40 -14.77 13.41
N VAL A 48 -26.59 -14.62 13.98
CA VAL A 48 -27.88 -15.03 13.41
C VAL A 48 -28.02 -14.49 11.99
N GLN A 49 -28.06 -15.42 11.04
CA GLN A 49 -28.07 -15.18 9.59
C GLN A 49 -29.41 -14.64 9.12
N ASN A 50 -29.38 -13.50 8.43
CA ASN A 50 -30.50 -13.04 7.62
C ASN A 50 -30.34 -13.63 6.20
N LYS A 51 -31.34 -14.37 5.71
CA LYS A 51 -31.29 -15.20 4.49
C LYS A 51 -31.09 -14.44 3.15
N ASN A 52 -30.89 -13.12 3.18
CA ASN A 52 -30.67 -12.29 1.99
C ASN A 52 -29.24 -11.74 1.85
N GLN A 53 -28.28 -12.20 2.66
CA GLN A 53 -26.88 -11.80 2.52
C GLN A 53 -26.05 -12.96 1.98
N ALA A 54 -25.46 -12.76 0.79
CA ALA A 54 -24.33 -13.55 0.30
C ALA A 54 -23.21 -13.55 1.37
N PRO A 55 -22.39 -14.62 1.45
CA PRO A 55 -21.37 -14.75 2.48
C PRO A 55 -20.39 -13.58 2.39
N VAL A 56 -20.41 -12.69 3.39
CA VAL A 56 -19.52 -11.52 3.46
C VAL A 56 -18.11 -12.04 3.77
N ALA A 57 -17.25 -12.03 2.75
CA ALA A 57 -15.80 -12.15 2.88
C ALA A 57 -15.26 -11.15 3.94
N PRO A 58 -14.06 -11.36 4.50
CA PRO A 58 -13.48 -10.44 5.48
C PRO A 58 -13.63 -8.99 5.01
N GLN A 59 -14.17 -8.12 5.86
CA GLN A 59 -14.32 -6.69 5.54
C GLN A 59 -12.95 -6.00 5.37
N GLY A 60 -11.87 -6.62 5.84
CA GLY A 60 -10.51 -6.13 5.63
C GLY A 60 -9.78 -6.84 4.49
N GLY A 61 -8.92 -6.07 3.84
CA GLY A 61 -8.05 -6.55 2.78
C GLY A 61 -6.91 -7.40 3.32
N VAL A 62 -6.53 -8.43 2.56
CA VAL A 62 -5.41 -9.33 2.88
C VAL A 62 -4.65 -9.71 1.62
N PHE A 63 -3.34 -9.93 1.78
CA PHE A 63 -2.55 -10.64 0.79
C PHE A 63 -2.39 -12.12 1.16
N ILE A 64 -2.60 -13.02 0.21
CA ILE A 64 -2.53 -14.46 0.43
C ILE A 64 -1.47 -15.04 -0.51
N PRO A 65 -0.36 -15.59 0.03
CA PRO A 65 0.59 -16.32 -0.79
C PRO A 65 -0.09 -17.54 -1.42
N ARG A 66 0.06 -17.68 -2.73
CA ARG A 66 -0.47 -18.81 -3.52
C ARG A 66 0.67 -19.48 -4.28
N ASN A 67 0.39 -20.65 -4.85
CA ASN A 67 1.38 -21.30 -5.70
C ASN A 67 1.62 -20.43 -6.94
N GLY A 68 2.87 -20.01 -7.15
CA GLY A 68 3.27 -19.17 -8.29
C GLY A 68 2.98 -17.66 -8.13
N GLY A 69 2.42 -17.18 -7.02
CA GLY A 69 2.09 -15.76 -6.92
C GLY A 69 1.50 -15.31 -5.60
N ILE A 70 0.97 -14.09 -5.60
CA ILE A 70 0.33 -13.46 -4.45
C ILE A 70 -1.04 -12.97 -4.86
N GLU A 71 -2.07 -13.44 -4.16
CA GLU A 71 -3.43 -12.94 -4.27
C GLU A 71 -3.60 -11.73 -3.33
N GLY A 72 -4.22 -10.67 -3.82
CA GLY A 72 -4.68 -9.55 -2.99
C GLY A 72 -6.18 -9.40 -3.12
N ILE A 73 -6.91 -9.38 -2.02
CA ILE A 73 -8.38 -9.27 -2.05
C ILE A 73 -8.85 -8.26 -1.00
N ILE A 74 -9.69 -7.31 -1.43
CA ILE A 74 -10.36 -6.34 -0.56
C ILE A 74 -11.68 -5.89 -1.20
N GLY A 75 -12.80 -6.19 -0.53
CA GLY A 75 -14.14 -5.86 -1.04
C GLY A 75 -14.35 -6.39 -2.47
N ARG A 76 -14.60 -5.47 -3.42
CA ARG A 76 -14.79 -5.79 -4.84
C ARG A 76 -13.48 -5.94 -5.63
N SER A 77 -12.36 -5.42 -5.11
CA SER A 77 -11.05 -5.49 -5.74
C SER A 77 -10.38 -6.82 -5.46
N HIS A 78 -9.93 -7.48 -6.51
CA HIS A 78 -9.29 -8.79 -6.42
C HIS A 78 -8.24 -8.93 -7.51
N ILE A 79 -7.00 -9.15 -7.09
CA ILE A 79 -5.85 -9.26 -7.98
C ILE A 79 -5.02 -10.50 -7.69
N PHE A 80 -4.24 -10.91 -8.68
CA PHE A 80 -3.16 -11.87 -8.53
C PHE A 80 -1.88 -11.31 -9.16
N LEU A 81 -0.74 -11.52 -8.50
CA LEU A 81 0.58 -11.12 -9.00
C LEU A 81 1.39 -12.40 -9.28
N ASN A 82 1.79 -12.61 -10.52
CA ASN A 82 2.51 -13.83 -10.92
C ASN A 82 4.02 -13.70 -10.68
N ASN A 83 4.54 -14.45 -9.72
CA ASN A 83 5.97 -14.42 -9.35
C ASN A 83 6.88 -14.99 -10.45
N ASN A 84 6.36 -15.79 -11.37
CA ASN A 84 7.15 -16.37 -12.45
C ASN A 84 7.18 -15.48 -13.70
N GLU A 85 6.36 -14.43 -13.73
CA GLU A 85 6.18 -13.51 -14.87
C GLU A 85 6.36 -12.06 -14.40
N GLY A 86 7.48 -11.74 -13.77
CA GLY A 86 7.85 -10.38 -13.39
C GLY A 86 6.90 -9.71 -12.41
N GLY A 87 6.02 -10.47 -11.75
CA GLY A 87 4.97 -9.93 -10.90
C GLY A 87 3.90 -9.21 -11.71
N CYS A 88 3.66 -9.64 -12.96
CA CYS A 88 2.59 -9.15 -13.80
C CYS A 88 1.25 -9.19 -13.05
N LEU A 89 0.46 -8.14 -13.25
CA LEU A 89 -0.81 -7.95 -12.57
C LEU A 89 -1.92 -8.66 -13.34
N GLN A 90 -2.64 -9.55 -12.66
CA GLN A 90 -3.91 -10.08 -13.11
C GLN A 90 -5.03 -9.47 -12.27
N VAL A 91 -6.07 -8.95 -12.91
CA VAL A 91 -7.34 -8.66 -12.22
C VAL A 91 -8.20 -9.91 -12.34
N VAL A 92 -8.70 -10.41 -11.22
CA VAL A 92 -9.39 -11.69 -11.17
C VAL A 92 -10.75 -11.53 -10.50
N ASP A 93 -11.63 -12.53 -10.66
CA ASP A 93 -12.91 -12.61 -9.97
C ASP A 93 -13.18 -14.05 -9.53
N GLY A 94 -14.08 -14.23 -8.56
CA GLY A 94 -14.39 -15.54 -7.97
C GLY A 94 -13.52 -15.91 -6.77
N GLN A 95 -13.24 -17.20 -6.57
CA GLN A 95 -12.55 -17.70 -5.38
C GLN A 95 -11.49 -18.74 -5.73
N TRP A 96 -10.37 -18.71 -5.00
CA TRP A 96 -9.34 -19.76 -5.08
C TRP A 96 -9.94 -21.15 -4.78
N PRO A 97 -9.53 -22.22 -5.50
CA PRO A 97 -8.45 -22.29 -6.50
C PRO A 97 -8.87 -21.96 -7.93
N SER A 98 -10.09 -21.51 -8.16
CA SER A 98 -10.65 -21.29 -9.49
C SER A 98 -11.16 -19.87 -9.62
N PHE A 99 -10.23 -18.93 -9.76
CA PHE A 99 -10.58 -17.57 -10.16
C PHE A 99 -10.73 -17.48 -11.69
N SER A 100 -11.61 -16.60 -12.14
CA SER A 100 -11.69 -16.16 -13.52
C SER A 100 -10.76 -14.98 -13.71
N GLU A 101 -9.77 -15.11 -14.60
CA GLU A 101 -8.94 -13.98 -14.99
C GLU A 101 -9.79 -13.01 -15.83
N LEU A 102 -9.93 -11.78 -15.36
CA LEU A 102 -10.56 -10.71 -16.13
C LEU A 102 -9.55 -10.10 -17.08
N THR A 103 -8.33 -9.84 -16.60
CA THR A 103 -7.27 -9.33 -17.47
C THR A 103 -5.88 -9.62 -16.90
N HIS A 104 -4.88 -9.62 -17.80
CA HIS A 104 -3.46 -9.69 -17.49
C HIS A 104 -2.73 -8.47 -18.05
N LEU A 105 -1.88 -7.85 -17.24
CA LEU A 105 -1.09 -6.66 -17.57
C LEU A 105 0.40 -7.00 -17.64
N ASP A 106 1.00 -6.75 -18.80
CA ASP A 106 2.44 -6.93 -19.07
C ASP A 106 3.03 -5.68 -19.73
N MET A 107 4.19 -5.22 -19.25
CA MET A 107 4.89 -4.10 -19.88
C MET A 107 5.82 -4.60 -20.96
N ALA A 108 5.67 -4.07 -22.18
CA ALA A 108 6.45 -4.46 -23.35
C ALA A 108 7.15 -3.25 -23.98
N PHE A 109 8.39 -3.46 -24.43
CA PHE A 109 9.22 -2.41 -25.01
C PHE A 109 9.98 -2.93 -26.23
N LYS A 110 9.98 -2.16 -27.33
CA LYS A 110 10.84 -2.47 -28.49
C LYS A 110 12.10 -1.65 -28.44
N LEU A 111 13.23 -2.32 -28.56
CA LEU A 111 14.57 -1.75 -28.49
C LEU A 111 15.31 -1.93 -29.80
N THR A 112 16.29 -1.07 -30.04
CA THR A 112 17.33 -1.32 -31.04
C THR A 112 18.60 -1.74 -30.32
N ALA A 113 19.03 -3.00 -30.49
CA ALA A 113 20.29 -3.50 -29.97
C ALA A 113 21.48 -2.63 -30.44
N THR A 114 22.61 -2.68 -29.73
CA THR A 114 23.85 -2.00 -30.19
C THR A 114 24.34 -2.54 -31.55
N SER A 115 23.97 -3.77 -31.90
CA SER A 115 24.22 -4.38 -33.21
C SER A 115 23.31 -3.84 -34.33
N GLY A 116 22.30 -3.04 -34.00
CA GLY A 116 21.27 -2.56 -34.92
C GLY A 116 20.06 -3.50 -35.08
N ALA A 117 20.06 -4.67 -34.43
CA ALA A 117 18.92 -5.59 -34.45
C ALA A 117 17.74 -5.03 -33.64
N ALA A 118 16.51 -5.24 -34.12
CA ALA A 118 15.31 -4.98 -33.33
C ALA A 118 15.17 -6.08 -32.26
N LEU A 119 14.83 -5.67 -31.04
CA LEU A 119 14.58 -6.54 -29.90
C LEU A 119 13.25 -6.15 -29.25
N GLU A 120 12.68 -7.08 -28.49
CA GLU A 120 11.54 -6.83 -27.64
C GLU A 120 11.84 -7.38 -26.24
N VAL A 121 11.48 -6.62 -25.21
CA VAL A 121 11.65 -7.00 -23.81
C VAL A 121 10.33 -6.83 -23.07
N HIS A 122 10.08 -7.72 -22.12
CA HIS A 122 8.83 -7.81 -21.38
C HIS A 122 9.09 -7.82 -19.88
N GLN A 123 8.13 -7.30 -19.10
CA GLN A 123 8.12 -7.49 -17.64
C GLN A 123 8.01 -9.00 -17.33
N SER A 124 7.17 -9.72 -18.08
CA SER A 124 6.96 -11.17 -17.89
C SER A 124 8.23 -12.03 -18.01
N ASN A 125 9.31 -11.50 -18.59
CA ASN A 125 10.59 -12.21 -18.73
C ASN A 125 11.41 -12.23 -17.43
N ASP A 126 11.03 -11.50 -16.38
CA ASP A 126 11.69 -11.58 -15.08
C ASP A 126 11.11 -12.71 -14.22
N HIS A 127 11.86 -13.79 -14.04
CA HIS A 127 11.42 -14.92 -13.22
C HIS A 127 11.71 -14.77 -11.73
N SER A 128 12.18 -13.59 -11.27
CA SER A 128 12.45 -13.33 -9.85
C SER A 128 12.15 -11.88 -9.46
N PRO A 129 10.91 -11.40 -9.67
CA PRO A 129 10.49 -10.08 -9.26
C PRO A 129 10.57 -9.95 -7.73
N ARG A 130 10.84 -8.74 -7.25
CA ARG A 130 10.79 -8.43 -5.83
C ARG A 130 9.46 -7.80 -5.49
N ILE A 131 8.71 -8.44 -4.59
CA ILE A 131 7.43 -7.94 -4.10
C ILE A 131 7.60 -7.33 -2.71
N LEU A 132 7.04 -6.14 -2.53
CA LEU A 132 7.08 -5.34 -1.31
C LEU A 132 5.64 -5.02 -0.90
N PHE A 133 5.25 -5.47 0.29
CA PHE A 133 3.94 -5.16 0.85
C PHE A 133 3.97 -3.79 1.51
N LEU A 134 3.24 -2.83 0.96
CA LEU A 134 3.23 -1.46 1.45
C LEU A 134 2.19 -1.29 2.56
N GLU A 135 1.02 -1.88 2.40
CA GLU A 135 -0.08 -1.71 3.34
C GLU A 135 -1.07 -2.87 3.27
N GLU A 136 -1.63 -3.23 4.42
CA GLU A 136 -2.69 -4.21 4.54
C GLU A 136 -3.65 -3.74 5.65
N GLY A 137 -4.95 -3.92 5.47
CA GLY A 137 -5.94 -3.46 6.45
C GLY A 137 -7.35 -3.29 5.88
N ASN A 138 -8.20 -2.60 6.64
CA ASN A 138 -9.64 -2.51 6.37
C ASN A 138 -10.02 -1.57 5.22
N ASP A 139 -9.23 -0.54 4.99
CA ASP A 139 -9.56 0.53 4.06
C ASP A 139 -8.84 0.37 2.73
N ARG A 140 -7.67 -0.28 2.70
CA ARG A 140 -6.86 -0.41 1.48
C ARG A 140 -5.78 -1.49 1.57
N LEU A 141 -5.45 -2.06 0.42
CA LEU A 141 -4.22 -2.82 0.20
C LEU A 141 -3.22 -2.03 -0.66
N GLY A 142 -1.93 -2.12 -0.32
CA GLY A 142 -0.83 -1.52 -1.08
C GLY A 142 0.29 -2.51 -1.33
N ILE A 143 0.74 -2.63 -2.58
CA ILE A 143 1.82 -3.54 -2.97
C ILE A 143 2.67 -2.93 -4.08
N ARG A 144 3.98 -3.17 -4.03
CA ARG A 144 4.94 -2.77 -5.06
C ARG A 144 5.66 -3.99 -5.59
N VAL A 145 5.68 -4.13 -6.90
CA VAL A 145 6.46 -5.11 -7.64
C VAL A 145 7.64 -4.38 -8.26
N ARG A 146 8.84 -4.96 -8.14
CA ARG A 146 10.03 -4.52 -8.86
C ARG A 146 10.52 -5.65 -9.73
N PHE A 147 10.88 -5.33 -10.96
CA PHE A 147 11.29 -6.32 -11.94
C PHE A 147 12.44 -5.80 -12.80
N ASN A 148 13.16 -6.73 -13.43
CA ASN A 148 14.17 -6.47 -14.43
C ASN A 148 13.59 -6.68 -15.84
N LEU A 149 14.19 -6.06 -16.85
CA LEU A 149 13.79 -6.21 -18.25
C LEU A 149 14.84 -7.04 -18.98
N TYR A 150 14.48 -8.27 -19.33
CA TYR A 150 15.31 -9.21 -20.08
C TYR A 150 14.75 -9.45 -21.49
N ASP A 151 15.63 -9.62 -22.46
CA ASP A 151 15.27 -10.15 -23.78
C ASP A 151 15.26 -11.69 -23.80
N ASP A 152 14.92 -12.28 -24.94
CA ASP A 152 14.88 -13.74 -25.15
C ASP A 152 16.24 -14.44 -24.96
N GLN A 153 17.34 -13.69 -24.95
CA GLN A 153 18.69 -14.19 -24.70
C GLN A 153 19.10 -14.02 -23.23
N ASN A 154 18.17 -13.60 -22.37
CA ASN A 154 18.38 -13.28 -20.96
C ASN A 154 19.42 -12.15 -20.75
N ILE A 155 19.51 -11.22 -21.70
CA ILE A 155 20.34 -10.01 -21.58
C ILE A 155 19.51 -8.94 -20.88
N PHE A 156 20.08 -8.34 -19.84
CA PHE A 156 19.47 -7.25 -19.08
C PHE A 156 19.51 -5.93 -19.87
N HIS A 157 18.40 -5.21 -19.94
CA HIS A 157 18.31 -3.90 -20.62
C HIS A 157 17.98 -2.74 -19.65
N GLY A 158 17.29 -3.04 -18.55
CA GLY A 158 16.84 -2.04 -17.58
C GLY A 158 15.97 -2.66 -16.50
N HIS A 159 15.31 -1.82 -15.72
CA HIS A 159 14.47 -2.27 -14.62
C HIS A 159 13.20 -1.41 -14.50
N GLY A 160 12.22 -1.92 -13.77
CA GLY A 160 10.94 -1.27 -13.60
C GLY A 160 10.26 -1.59 -12.28
N MET A 161 9.11 -0.97 -12.10
CA MET A 161 8.22 -1.23 -10.99
C MET A 161 6.76 -0.98 -11.33
N THR A 162 5.90 -1.70 -10.63
CA THR A 162 4.47 -1.46 -10.58
C THR A 162 4.07 -1.27 -9.13
N GLU A 163 3.39 -0.18 -8.80
CA GLU A 163 2.76 -0.01 -7.50
C GLU A 163 1.25 -0.01 -7.66
N ILE A 164 0.58 -0.77 -6.79
CA ILE A 164 -0.84 -1.06 -6.91
C ILE A 164 -1.49 -0.78 -5.57
N TRP A 165 -2.53 0.05 -5.60
CA TRP A 165 -3.39 0.35 -4.46
C TRP A 165 -4.81 -0.11 -4.75
N GLN A 166 -5.34 -1.00 -3.92
CA GLN A 166 -6.70 -1.56 -4.09
C GLN A 166 -7.62 -1.06 -2.98
N HIS A 167 -8.81 -0.60 -3.37
CA HIS A 167 -9.84 -0.13 -2.45
C HIS A 167 -11.05 -1.10 -2.43
N PRO A 168 -11.81 -1.16 -1.32
CA PRO A 168 -12.96 -2.07 -1.19
C PRO A 168 -14.06 -1.88 -2.24
N ASP A 169 -14.16 -0.69 -2.83
CA ASP A 169 -15.18 -0.35 -3.82
C ASP A 169 -14.89 -0.87 -5.23
N GLY A 170 -13.73 -1.50 -5.44
CA GLY A 170 -13.33 -2.08 -6.73
C GLY A 170 -12.30 -1.27 -7.48
N GLN A 171 -11.93 -0.07 -6.99
CA GLN A 171 -10.91 0.77 -7.63
C GLN A 171 -9.50 0.24 -7.37
N ILE A 172 -8.70 0.19 -8.43
CA ILE A 172 -7.30 -0.24 -8.43
C ILE A 172 -6.48 0.88 -9.08
N PHE A 173 -5.68 1.58 -8.26
CA PHE A 173 -4.77 2.63 -8.73
C PHE A 173 -3.42 2.01 -9.05
N ILE A 174 -2.94 2.26 -10.27
CA ILE A 174 -1.73 1.64 -10.79
C ILE A 174 -0.73 2.72 -11.17
N THR A 175 0.46 2.59 -10.62
CA THR A 175 1.66 3.30 -11.06
C THR A 175 2.56 2.32 -11.78
N ALA A 176 2.93 2.62 -13.02
CA ALA A 176 3.90 1.85 -13.79
C ALA A 176 5.10 2.74 -14.12
N ALA A 177 6.31 2.26 -13.87
CA ALA A 177 7.52 2.98 -14.22
C ALA A 177 8.65 2.05 -14.66
N THR A 178 9.47 2.51 -15.62
CA THR A 178 10.64 1.78 -16.11
C THR A 178 11.78 2.73 -16.46
N MET A 179 13.01 2.23 -16.37
CA MET A 179 14.22 2.92 -16.80
C MET A 179 15.15 1.95 -17.51
N PHE A 180 15.69 2.41 -18.64
CA PHE A 180 16.70 1.71 -19.41
C PHE A 180 18.08 2.26 -19.05
N GLU A 181 19.02 1.38 -18.72
CA GLU A 181 20.35 1.81 -18.25
C GLU A 181 21.51 1.00 -18.83
N ASN A 182 21.26 -0.17 -19.44
CA ASN A 182 22.30 -0.95 -20.09
C ASN A 182 22.59 -0.48 -21.53
N VAL A 183 23.18 0.70 -21.65
CA VAL A 183 23.54 1.31 -22.95
C VAL A 183 24.57 0.51 -23.77
N SER A 184 25.14 -0.57 -23.21
CA SER A 184 25.98 -1.50 -23.96
C SER A 184 25.15 -2.56 -24.71
N ALA A 185 23.95 -2.88 -24.24
CA ALA A 185 23.05 -3.86 -24.85
C ALA A 185 22.16 -3.24 -25.94
N HIS A 186 21.68 -2.01 -25.72
CA HIS A 186 20.81 -1.31 -26.65
C HIS A 186 21.25 0.14 -26.91
N SER A 187 20.83 0.65 -28.07
CA SER A 187 21.12 2.00 -28.57
C SER A 187 19.90 2.93 -28.55
N ALA A 188 18.69 2.37 -28.50
CA ALA A 188 17.45 3.15 -28.46
C ALA A 188 16.27 2.34 -27.91
N VAL A 189 15.31 3.04 -27.28
CA VAL A 189 13.95 2.55 -27.05
C VAL A 189 13.03 3.17 -28.10
N THR A 190 12.33 2.32 -28.85
CA THR A 190 11.57 2.70 -30.05
C THR A 190 10.06 2.54 -29.90
N ASP A 191 9.63 1.74 -28.93
CA ASP A 191 8.22 1.51 -28.58
C ASP A 191 8.12 1.18 -27.10
N ALA A 192 7.05 1.61 -26.45
CA ALA A 192 6.79 1.38 -25.04
C ALA A 192 5.28 1.28 -24.82
N ARG A 193 4.81 0.14 -24.30
CA ARG A 193 3.38 -0.10 -24.09
C ARG A 193 3.09 -1.05 -22.93
N ILE A 194 1.88 -0.95 -22.37
CA ILE A 194 1.29 -1.96 -21.48
C ILE A 194 0.31 -2.78 -22.30
N LEU A 195 0.54 -4.08 -22.36
CA LEU A 195 -0.38 -5.06 -22.94
C LEU A 195 -1.43 -5.39 -21.89
N ILE A 196 -2.69 -5.21 -22.23
CA ILE A 196 -3.85 -5.62 -21.45
C ILE A 196 -4.51 -6.76 -22.20
N THR A 197 -4.24 -8.00 -21.80
CA THR A 197 -4.84 -9.19 -22.43
C THR A 197 -6.16 -9.52 -21.76
N THR A 198 -7.17 -9.86 -22.56
CA THR A 198 -8.47 -10.34 -22.13
C THR A 198 -8.85 -11.56 -22.97
N GLU A 199 -8.79 -12.76 -22.37
CA GLU A 199 -9.24 -14.01 -23.05
C GLU A 199 -10.77 -14.14 -23.13
N ASP A 200 -11.48 -13.11 -22.69
CA ASP A 200 -12.92 -13.14 -22.49
C ASP A 200 -13.69 -12.66 -23.74
N SER A 201 -14.63 -13.49 -24.18
CA SER A 201 -15.61 -13.16 -25.22
C SER A 201 -16.43 -11.88 -24.96
N ARG A 202 -16.45 -11.40 -23.71
CA ARG A 202 -17.11 -10.15 -23.26
C ARG A 202 -16.27 -8.89 -23.53
N LYS A 203 -15.12 -9.04 -24.17
CA LYS A 203 -14.29 -7.92 -24.62
C LYS A 203 -15.10 -6.92 -25.44
N GLU A 204 -15.06 -5.67 -25.02
CA GLU A 204 -15.80 -4.60 -25.70
C GLU A 204 -15.03 -4.10 -26.93
N LYS A 205 -15.75 -3.95 -28.04
CA LYS A 205 -15.13 -3.45 -29.27
C LYS A 205 -15.00 -1.94 -29.21
N LEU A 206 -13.78 -1.46 -29.07
CA LEU A 206 -13.47 -0.05 -29.22
C LEU A 206 -13.67 0.40 -30.68
N PRO A 207 -14.23 1.61 -30.91
CA PRO A 207 -14.45 2.15 -32.25
C PRO A 207 -13.16 2.54 -32.98
N GLY A 208 -12.02 2.61 -32.27
CA GLY A 208 -10.72 2.98 -32.79
C GLY A 208 -9.72 3.26 -31.67
N ILE A 209 -8.65 3.99 -32.02
CA ILE A 209 -7.67 4.50 -31.07
C ILE A 209 -8.33 5.54 -30.17
N VAL A 210 -8.18 5.41 -28.85
CA VAL A 210 -8.69 6.37 -27.87
C VAL A 210 -7.53 7.23 -27.38
N ASP A 211 -7.67 8.55 -27.50
CA ASP A 211 -6.69 9.51 -27.01
C ASP A 211 -6.77 9.63 -25.47
N MET A 212 -5.73 9.18 -24.78
CA MET A 212 -5.64 9.24 -23.32
C MET A 212 -5.18 10.61 -22.80
N THR A 213 -4.76 11.52 -23.69
CA THR A 213 -4.49 12.92 -23.31
C THR A 213 -5.77 13.68 -22.98
N VAL A 214 -6.92 13.23 -23.51
CA VAL A 214 -8.23 13.77 -23.15
C VAL A 214 -8.56 13.38 -21.72
N PRO A 215 -8.78 14.34 -20.81
CA PRO A 215 -9.01 14.07 -19.41
C PRO A 215 -10.39 13.45 -19.14
N HIS A 216 -10.49 12.75 -18.01
CA HIS A 216 -11.70 12.22 -17.42
C HIS A 216 -12.53 11.36 -18.37
N GLN A 217 -11.85 10.42 -19.00
CA GLN A 217 -12.43 9.44 -19.91
C GLN A 217 -12.41 8.06 -19.25
N LYS A 218 -13.16 7.15 -19.87
CA LYS A 218 -13.14 5.72 -19.55
C LYS A 218 -13.23 4.87 -20.80
N VAL A 219 -12.72 3.66 -20.67
CA VAL A 219 -12.90 2.55 -21.60
C VAL A 219 -13.41 1.36 -20.79
N ILE A 220 -14.59 0.85 -21.14
CA ILE A 220 -15.03 -0.46 -20.63
C ILE A 220 -14.21 -1.49 -21.40
N LEU A 221 -13.39 -2.26 -20.69
CA LEU A 221 -12.56 -3.32 -21.26
C LEU A 221 -13.39 -4.62 -21.37
N LEU A 222 -14.19 -4.89 -20.34
CA LEU A 222 -15.06 -6.06 -20.24
C LEU A 222 -16.43 -5.66 -19.73
N SER A 223 -17.47 -6.10 -20.43
CA SER A 223 -18.84 -5.95 -19.95
C SER A 223 -19.15 -6.91 -18.80
N PRO A 224 -19.88 -6.46 -17.76
CA PRO A 224 -20.32 -7.34 -16.68
C PRO A 224 -21.30 -8.39 -17.20
N ASN A 225 -21.22 -9.62 -16.68
CA ASN A 225 -22.17 -10.69 -17.00
C ASN A 225 -23.16 -10.87 -15.85
N LYS A 226 -24.38 -10.35 -16.04
CA LYS A 226 -25.45 -10.43 -15.04
C LYS A 226 -25.92 -11.85 -14.74
N GLU A 227 -25.79 -12.78 -15.69
CA GLU A 227 -26.25 -14.17 -15.51
C GLU A 227 -25.26 -14.99 -14.67
N SER A 228 -23.96 -14.85 -14.94
CA SER A 228 -22.91 -15.54 -14.19
C SER A 228 -22.48 -14.81 -12.92
N GLY A 229 -22.85 -13.53 -12.78
CA GLY A 229 -22.39 -12.66 -11.70
C GLY A 229 -20.93 -12.25 -11.82
N VAL A 230 -20.27 -12.54 -12.96
CA VAL A 230 -18.88 -12.18 -13.20
C VAL A 230 -18.79 -10.70 -13.51
N LYS A 231 -17.92 -10.00 -12.80
CA LYS A 231 -17.74 -8.55 -12.93
C LYS A 231 -17.23 -8.15 -14.31
N GLY A 232 -17.51 -6.92 -14.68
CA GLY A 232 -16.85 -6.22 -15.77
C GLY A 232 -15.60 -5.50 -15.29
N LEU A 233 -14.87 -4.89 -16.24
CA LEU A 233 -13.65 -4.14 -15.96
C LEU A 233 -13.63 -2.86 -16.77
N THR A 234 -13.32 -1.75 -16.11
CA THR A 234 -13.19 -0.43 -16.74
C THR A 234 -11.81 0.15 -16.49
N LEU A 235 -11.16 0.64 -17.55
CA LEU A 235 -10.01 1.53 -17.50
C LEU A 235 -10.51 2.98 -17.45
N TYR A 236 -9.97 3.79 -16.55
CA TYR A 236 -10.29 5.21 -16.50
C TYR A 236 -9.09 6.04 -16.02
N TRP A 237 -9.12 7.33 -16.35
CA TRP A 237 -8.04 8.26 -16.03
C TRP A 237 -8.57 9.69 -15.92
N LYS A 238 -7.96 10.48 -15.02
CA LYS A 238 -8.31 11.89 -14.78
C LYS A 238 -7.72 12.81 -15.83
N THR A 239 -6.45 12.65 -16.17
CA THR A 239 -5.74 13.41 -17.20
C THR A 239 -4.71 12.51 -17.85
N GLY A 240 -4.35 12.75 -19.11
CA GLY A 240 -3.13 12.17 -19.68
C GLY A 240 -1.88 12.94 -19.27
N GLN A 241 -1.87 13.55 -18.08
CA GLN A 241 -0.71 14.14 -17.38
C GLN A 241 -1.09 14.18 -15.90
N MET A 242 -0.97 13.03 -15.23
CA MET A 242 -1.30 12.95 -13.81
C MET A 242 -0.12 13.47 -12.99
N ASP A 243 -0.35 14.52 -12.21
CA ASP A 243 0.65 15.16 -11.38
C ASP A 243 0.53 14.69 -9.93
N HIS A 244 1.34 13.70 -9.54
CA HIS A 244 1.58 13.45 -8.12
C HIS A 244 2.57 14.49 -7.60
N ASN A 245 2.08 15.63 -7.09
CA ASN A 245 2.94 16.63 -6.46
C ASN A 245 2.89 16.54 -4.93
N THR A 246 3.60 15.58 -4.36
CA THR A 246 3.86 15.52 -2.90
C THR A 246 5.14 16.26 -2.51
N TYR A 247 5.81 16.92 -3.48
CA TYR A 247 6.92 17.80 -3.18
C TYR A 247 6.40 19.06 -2.48
N VAL A 248 6.39 19.04 -1.15
CA VAL A 248 6.17 20.27 -0.38
C VAL A 248 7.51 20.99 -0.22
N TYR A 249 7.60 22.19 -0.79
CA TYR A 249 8.80 23.01 -0.71
C TYR A 249 9.17 23.28 0.76
N ARG A 250 10.45 23.14 1.09
CA ARG A 250 10.93 23.32 2.48
C ARG A 250 10.69 24.74 2.98
N SER A 251 10.75 25.70 2.05
CA SER A 251 10.41 27.10 2.25
C SER A 251 8.97 27.31 2.70
N SER A 252 8.02 26.46 2.27
CA SER A 252 6.62 26.50 2.71
C SER A 252 6.44 26.22 4.21
N PHE A 253 7.46 25.65 4.87
CA PHE A 253 7.50 25.44 6.32
C PHE A 253 8.53 26.34 7.04
N GLY A 254 9.14 27.30 6.35
CA GLY A 254 10.22 28.12 6.93
C GLY A 254 11.53 27.36 7.18
N LEU A 255 11.69 26.14 6.64
CA LEU A 255 12.84 25.24 6.87
C LEU A 255 13.83 25.25 5.70
N LYS A 256 14.15 26.44 5.17
CA LYS A 256 15.09 26.60 4.06
C LYS A 256 16.47 26.04 4.46
N GLY A 257 16.94 25.00 3.75
CA GLY A 257 18.26 24.38 3.99
C GLY A 257 18.28 23.17 4.93
N ALA A 258 17.15 22.75 5.52
CA ALA A 258 17.09 21.55 6.37
C ALA A 258 17.37 20.25 5.56
N PRO A 259 17.94 19.18 6.17
CA PRO A 259 18.18 17.90 5.50
C PRO A 259 16.89 17.24 4.95
N SER A 260 17.01 16.45 3.88
CA SER A 260 15.90 15.90 3.06
C SER A 260 14.96 14.89 3.71
N PHE A 261 15.08 14.59 5.01
CA PHE A 261 14.34 13.50 5.66
C PHE A 261 12.84 13.80 5.91
N PHE A 262 12.33 14.96 5.50
CA PHE A 262 10.91 15.33 5.56
C PHE A 262 10.07 14.78 4.40
N ARG A 263 10.63 13.89 3.57
CA ARG A 263 9.98 13.38 2.36
C ARG A 263 9.04 12.23 2.72
N TRP A 264 7.75 12.38 2.39
CA TRP A 264 7.07 11.25 1.77
C TRP A 264 7.66 11.20 0.36
N PRO A 265 8.44 10.17 -0.01
CA PRO A 265 9.15 10.23 -1.25
C PRO A 265 8.14 10.08 -2.39
N ASP A 266 8.06 11.15 -3.17
CA ASP A 266 7.75 11.09 -4.59
C ASP A 266 8.85 10.27 -5.29
N TYR A 267 8.83 8.96 -5.02
CA TYR A 267 9.92 8.07 -5.38
C TYR A 267 9.91 7.82 -6.89
N HIS A 268 8.72 7.83 -7.52
CA HIS A 268 8.60 7.65 -8.96
C HIS A 268 9.34 8.78 -9.69
N ARG A 269 9.23 10.03 -9.21
CA ARG A 269 10.04 11.13 -9.75
C ARG A 269 11.53 10.98 -9.47
N GLN A 270 11.90 10.51 -8.29
CA GLN A 270 13.31 10.37 -7.91
C GLN A 270 14.04 9.23 -8.64
N ALA A 271 13.34 8.13 -8.91
CA ALA A 271 13.94 6.91 -9.44
C ALA A 271 13.75 6.74 -10.95
N TYR A 272 12.67 7.28 -11.53
CA TYR A 272 12.26 6.96 -12.90
C TYR A 272 11.93 8.18 -13.77
N THR A 273 12.16 9.41 -13.30
CA THR A 273 12.09 10.58 -14.19
C THR A 273 13.48 10.90 -14.74
N GLN A 274 13.57 11.48 -15.93
CA GLN A 274 14.82 12.01 -16.48
C GLN A 274 15.07 13.44 -16.01
N ARG A 275 16.34 13.73 -15.70
CA ARG A 275 16.74 15.03 -15.15
C ARG A 275 16.53 16.08 -16.24
N THR A 276 15.81 17.15 -15.93
CA THR A 276 15.76 18.29 -16.86
C THR A 276 17.10 18.98 -16.91
N ILE A 277 17.53 19.31 -18.13
CA ILE A 277 18.70 20.14 -18.39
C ILE A 277 18.25 21.31 -19.28
N PRO A 278 18.26 22.56 -18.78
CA PRO A 278 18.65 22.97 -17.43
C PRO A 278 17.66 22.51 -16.35
N ASP A 279 18.11 22.44 -15.09
CA ASP A 279 17.25 22.14 -13.94
C ASP A 279 16.03 23.08 -13.94
N TYR A 280 14.83 22.53 -13.69
CA TYR A 280 13.62 23.31 -13.48
C TYR A 280 13.79 24.29 -12.32
N ILE A 281 13.28 25.51 -12.45
CA ILE A 281 13.25 26.50 -11.38
C ILE A 281 11.79 26.74 -11.03
N ASN A 282 11.39 26.43 -9.79
CA ASN A 282 10.02 26.68 -9.35
C ASN A 282 9.71 28.19 -9.26
N PRO A 283 8.44 28.59 -9.10
CA PRO A 283 8.07 30.00 -8.92
C PRO A 283 8.81 30.70 -7.75
N GLU A 284 9.23 29.93 -6.74
CA GLU A 284 9.97 30.40 -5.56
C GLU A 284 11.50 30.49 -5.78
N GLY A 285 12.01 30.19 -6.98
CA GLY A 285 13.43 30.26 -7.32
C GLY A 285 14.30 29.07 -6.87
N GLU A 286 13.71 28.03 -6.30
CA GLU A 286 14.37 26.76 -5.99
C GLU A 286 14.58 25.93 -7.27
N LYS A 287 15.83 25.52 -7.50
CA LYS A 287 16.17 24.59 -8.58
C LYS A 287 15.75 23.18 -8.18
N ALA A 288 14.89 22.56 -8.98
CA ALA A 288 14.62 21.13 -8.94
C ALA A 288 15.20 20.49 -10.21
N ALA A 289 15.95 19.40 -10.03
CA ALA A 289 16.47 18.60 -11.15
C ALA A 289 15.35 17.95 -11.98
N TRP A 290 14.11 17.99 -11.50
CA TRP A 290 12.94 17.34 -12.08
C TRP A 290 11.82 18.38 -12.16
N PRO A 291 11.26 18.66 -13.34
CA PRO A 291 10.14 19.57 -13.47
C PRO A 291 8.89 18.89 -12.87
N PRO A 292 8.02 19.62 -12.17
CA PRO A 292 6.62 19.22 -12.09
C PRO A 292 6.08 19.08 -13.52
N GLY A 293 5.35 18.01 -13.83
CA GLY A 293 4.60 17.94 -15.08
C GLY A 293 5.31 17.40 -16.33
N ARG A 294 6.49 16.75 -16.27
CA ARG A 294 6.82 15.73 -17.30
C ARG A 294 6.05 14.47 -16.95
N GLY A 295 4.73 14.55 -17.20
CA GLY A 295 3.71 13.73 -16.59
C GLY A 295 3.98 12.24 -16.74
N ALA A 296 3.63 11.49 -15.72
CA ALA A 296 3.41 10.07 -15.88
C ALA A 296 2.09 9.91 -16.66
N TYR A 297 2.16 9.54 -17.93
CA TYR A 297 0.96 9.37 -18.74
C TYR A 297 1.11 8.39 -19.89
N LEU A 298 -0.05 7.91 -20.32
CA LEU A 298 -0.26 7.11 -21.52
C LEU A 298 -0.89 8.03 -22.57
N SER A 299 -0.46 7.89 -23.82
CA SER A 299 -0.95 8.71 -24.93
C SER A 299 -2.19 8.12 -25.58
N GLN A 300 -2.28 6.79 -25.66
CA GLN A 300 -3.31 6.12 -26.46
C GLN A 300 -3.72 4.78 -25.86
N VAL A 301 -5.00 4.43 -26.02
CA VAL A 301 -5.50 3.04 -25.96
C VAL A 301 -5.72 2.55 -27.38
N VAL A 302 -5.06 1.47 -27.76
CA VAL A 302 -5.16 0.86 -29.09
C VAL A 302 -5.81 -0.52 -28.96
N PRO A 303 -6.85 -0.84 -29.75
CA PRO A 303 -7.41 -2.19 -29.77
C PRO A 303 -6.39 -3.20 -30.34
N ALA A 304 -6.18 -4.32 -29.67
CA ALA A 304 -5.35 -5.43 -30.12
C ALA A 304 -6.21 -6.70 -30.34
N PRO A 305 -5.72 -7.76 -31.00
CA PRO A 305 -6.47 -9.01 -31.18
C PRO A 305 -6.97 -9.58 -29.84
N ASP A 306 -6.06 -9.72 -28.87
CA ASP A 306 -6.32 -10.41 -27.60
C ASP A 306 -6.54 -9.44 -26.44
N GLY A 307 -6.68 -8.15 -26.71
CA GLY A 307 -7.05 -7.16 -25.70
C GLY A 307 -6.84 -5.72 -26.17
N TYR A 308 -6.03 -4.97 -25.42
CA TYR A 308 -5.73 -3.56 -25.69
C TYR A 308 -4.25 -3.28 -25.40
N GLU A 309 -3.71 -2.24 -26.02
CA GLU A 309 -2.39 -1.71 -25.71
C GLU A 309 -2.52 -0.28 -25.19
N LEU A 310 -1.86 0.01 -24.08
CA LEU A 310 -1.71 1.36 -23.55
C LEU A 310 -0.32 1.88 -23.94
N HIS A 311 -0.27 2.88 -24.80
CA HIS A 311 1.00 3.38 -25.36
C HIS A 311 1.57 4.52 -24.52
N TRP A 312 2.87 4.49 -24.26
CA TRP A 312 3.60 5.65 -23.73
C TRP A 312 4.04 6.57 -24.87
N PRO A 313 4.08 7.90 -24.62
CA PRO A 313 4.74 8.81 -25.55
C PRO A 313 6.25 8.54 -25.59
N ILE A 314 6.85 8.62 -26.78
CA ILE A 314 8.29 8.57 -26.99
C ILE A 314 8.72 9.91 -27.59
N GLU A 315 9.27 10.79 -26.75
CA GLU A 315 9.70 12.13 -27.19
C GLU A 315 10.96 12.06 -28.06
N ASP A 316 11.88 11.13 -27.76
CA ASP A 316 13.16 10.96 -28.44
C ASP A 316 13.44 9.46 -28.73
N GLY A 317 13.00 8.96 -29.89
CA GLY A 317 13.15 7.55 -30.32
C GLY A 317 14.59 7.03 -30.50
N ASN A 318 15.59 7.78 -30.03
CA ASN A 318 17.01 7.45 -30.04
C ASN A 318 17.66 7.58 -28.65
N ASN A 319 16.88 7.59 -27.57
CA ASN A 319 17.41 7.70 -26.21
C ASN A 319 17.67 6.31 -25.61
N PRO A 320 18.93 5.86 -25.46
CA PRO A 320 19.25 4.57 -24.83
C PRO A 320 19.00 4.58 -23.31
N THR A 321 18.80 5.75 -22.71
CA THR A 321 18.51 5.90 -21.28
C THR A 321 17.08 6.40 -21.04
N ALA A 322 16.14 6.02 -21.92
CA ALA A 322 14.74 6.40 -21.80
C ALA A 322 14.16 5.94 -20.45
N SER A 323 13.22 6.72 -19.92
CA SER A 323 12.42 6.33 -18.76
C SER A 323 10.95 6.61 -19.04
N PHE A 324 10.10 5.75 -18.50
CA PHE A 324 8.66 5.79 -18.73
C PHE A 324 7.94 5.78 -17.40
N ASN A 325 6.88 6.58 -17.29
CA ASN A 325 6.04 6.63 -16.10
C ASN A 325 4.59 6.76 -16.55
N ALA A 326 3.68 6.05 -15.91
CA ALA A 326 2.24 6.22 -16.09
C ALA A 326 1.48 6.01 -14.79
N PHE A 327 0.41 6.78 -14.66
CA PHE A 327 -0.65 6.55 -13.69
C PHE A 327 -1.94 6.26 -14.45
N PHE A 328 -2.63 5.20 -14.07
CA PHE A 328 -3.95 4.86 -14.59
C PHE A 328 -4.71 4.01 -13.56
N ARG A 329 -5.98 3.77 -13.83
CA ARG A 329 -6.86 3.08 -12.88
C ARG A 329 -7.66 2.03 -13.58
N LEU A 330 -7.82 0.91 -12.91
CA LEU A 330 -8.80 -0.11 -13.25
C LEU A 330 -9.90 -0.09 -12.19
N ALA A 331 -11.12 -0.43 -12.59
CA ALA A 331 -12.20 -0.67 -11.64
C ALA A 331 -12.97 -1.93 -12.02
N ALA A 332 -13.12 -2.84 -11.06
CA ALA A 332 -14.09 -3.91 -11.15
C ALA A 332 -15.51 -3.32 -11.03
N ILE A 333 -16.36 -3.61 -12.01
CA ILE A 333 -17.71 -3.01 -12.12
C ILE A 333 -18.78 -4.10 -12.17
N ASP A 334 -19.90 -3.86 -11.51
CA ASP A 334 -21.08 -4.74 -11.60
C ASP A 334 -22.02 -4.25 -12.71
N GLU A 335 -22.03 -2.94 -12.96
CA GLU A 335 -22.79 -2.29 -14.03
C GLU A 335 -21.92 -1.29 -14.81
N ALA A 336 -22.26 -1.04 -16.08
CA ALA A 336 -21.49 -0.12 -16.93
C ALA A 336 -21.50 1.33 -16.39
N GLU A 337 -22.57 1.67 -15.67
CA GLU A 337 -22.82 2.93 -14.99
C GLU A 337 -21.82 3.18 -13.84
N ASP A 338 -21.33 2.13 -13.16
CA ASP A 338 -20.33 2.26 -12.08
C ASP A 338 -19.10 3.03 -12.57
N GLY A 339 -18.63 2.71 -13.77
CA GLY A 339 -17.50 3.40 -14.39
C GLY A 339 -17.76 4.90 -14.63
N GLN A 340 -19.01 5.31 -14.86
CA GLN A 340 -19.34 6.75 -14.98
C GLN A 340 -19.21 7.45 -13.63
N THR A 341 -19.63 6.81 -12.54
CA THR A 341 -19.51 7.35 -11.18
C THR A 341 -18.05 7.56 -10.79
N PHE A 342 -17.17 6.59 -11.07
CA PHE A 342 -15.73 6.75 -10.81
C PHE A 342 -15.12 7.92 -11.59
N VAL A 343 -15.42 8.04 -12.89
CA VAL A 343 -14.95 9.17 -13.72
C VAL A 343 -15.50 10.51 -13.22
N ALA A 344 -16.78 10.56 -12.84
CA ALA A 344 -17.39 11.77 -12.30
C ALA A 344 -16.72 12.19 -10.99
N GLY A 345 -16.39 11.23 -10.12
CA GLY A 345 -15.65 11.46 -8.88
C GLY A 345 -14.28 12.11 -9.11
N GLU A 346 -13.58 11.72 -10.19
CA GLU A 346 -12.29 12.26 -10.60
C GLU A 346 -12.39 13.66 -11.26
N LYS A 347 -13.55 14.00 -11.85
CA LYS A 347 -13.82 15.34 -12.42
C LYS A 347 -14.01 16.39 -11.33
N GLU A 348 -14.73 16.01 -10.27
CA GLU A 348 -15.20 16.95 -9.25
C GLU A 348 -14.57 16.65 -7.89
N LEU A 349 -13.26 16.89 -7.76
CA LEU A 349 -12.56 16.66 -6.50
C LEU A 349 -13.23 17.41 -5.33
N LEU A 350 -13.25 16.75 -4.17
CA LEU A 350 -13.85 17.27 -2.95
C LEU A 350 -13.06 18.45 -2.42
N LYS A 351 -13.76 19.54 -2.09
CA LYS A 351 -13.19 20.72 -1.43
C LYS A 351 -13.42 20.60 0.07
N MET A 352 -12.47 19.99 0.76
CA MET A 352 -12.54 19.80 2.20
C MET A 352 -12.11 21.07 2.94
N GLU A 353 -12.74 21.34 4.09
CA GLU A 353 -12.29 22.36 5.03
C GLU A 353 -11.54 21.68 6.17
N VAL A 354 -10.37 22.21 6.56
CA VAL A 354 -9.49 21.58 7.55
C VAL A 354 -9.16 22.56 8.66
N SER A 355 -9.31 22.11 9.91
CA SER A 355 -8.86 22.81 11.13
C SER A 355 -7.95 21.90 11.95
N GLY A 356 -6.85 22.45 12.50
CA GLY A 356 -5.83 21.66 13.21
C GLY A 356 -4.94 20.80 12.31
N GLY A 357 -4.96 21.06 11.00
CA GLY A 357 -4.11 20.43 9.99
C GLY A 357 -3.99 21.30 8.74
N ILE A 358 -3.29 20.78 7.74
CA ILE A 358 -3.15 21.37 6.41
C ILE A 358 -3.43 20.32 5.35
N ILE A 359 -4.05 20.73 4.25
CA ILE A 359 -4.18 19.89 3.06
C ILE A 359 -2.76 19.64 2.52
N HIS A 360 -2.40 18.36 2.34
CA HIS A 360 -1.08 17.93 1.88
C HIS A 360 -1.18 17.38 0.45
N GLY A 361 -0.20 17.68 -0.41
CA GLY A 361 -0.24 17.31 -1.83
C GLY A 361 -0.81 18.41 -2.75
N GLY A 362 -0.92 18.10 -4.04
CA GLY A 362 -1.32 19.08 -5.07
C GLY A 362 -2.79 19.53 -4.97
N GLY A 363 -3.06 20.80 -5.29
CA GLY A 363 -4.40 21.37 -5.46
C GLY A 363 -5.28 21.30 -4.21
N LEU A 364 -6.08 20.23 -4.12
CA LEU A 364 -7.03 19.94 -3.04
C LEU A 364 -6.59 18.77 -2.15
N GLY A 365 -5.31 18.38 -2.26
CA GLY A 365 -4.69 17.29 -1.51
C GLY A 365 -5.01 15.89 -2.03
N TYR A 366 -5.63 15.78 -3.21
CA TYR A 366 -5.89 14.47 -3.82
C TYR A 366 -4.60 13.89 -4.42
N ASN A 367 -4.23 12.69 -3.98
CA ASN A 367 -3.10 11.92 -4.44
C ASN A 367 -3.56 10.93 -5.54
N ASP A 368 -3.24 11.26 -6.79
CA ASP A 368 -3.62 10.46 -7.98
C ASP A 368 -2.95 9.07 -8.06
N GLN A 369 -1.87 8.84 -7.29
CA GLN A 369 -1.18 7.54 -7.19
C GLN A 369 -1.90 6.58 -6.23
N GLU A 370 -2.45 7.12 -5.15
CA GLU A 370 -3.04 6.36 -4.05
C GLU A 370 -4.58 6.36 -4.03
N GLY A 371 -5.19 7.31 -4.73
CA GLY A 371 -6.65 7.52 -4.74
C GLY A 371 -7.20 8.12 -3.45
N CYS A 372 -6.40 8.90 -2.71
CA CYS A 372 -6.78 9.43 -1.40
C CYS A 372 -6.51 10.93 -1.26
N TYR A 373 -7.24 11.59 -0.35
CA TYR A 373 -6.99 12.95 0.09
C TYR A 373 -6.01 12.94 1.26
N GLU A 374 -4.85 13.55 1.09
CA GLU A 374 -3.82 13.62 2.11
C GLU A 374 -3.98 14.89 2.95
N ILE A 375 -4.01 14.71 4.28
CA ILE A 375 -4.16 15.80 5.22
C ILE A 375 -3.11 15.65 6.31
N ARG A 376 -2.23 16.63 6.43
CA ARG A 376 -1.20 16.64 7.48
C ARG A 376 -1.75 17.25 8.76
N LYS A 377 -1.77 16.47 9.83
CA LYS A 377 -2.08 16.96 11.18
C LYS A 377 -0.98 17.91 11.66
N THR A 378 -1.35 19.05 12.23
CA THR A 378 -0.41 20.05 12.76
C THR A 378 -0.70 20.45 14.21
N GLY A 379 -1.93 20.24 14.69
CA GLY A 379 -2.32 20.43 16.09
C GLY A 379 -2.71 19.12 16.78
N ASP A 380 -3.12 19.20 18.05
CA ASP A 380 -3.53 18.03 18.84
C ASP A 380 -4.80 17.37 18.32
N ASN A 381 -5.76 18.18 17.85
CA ASN A 381 -7.02 17.74 17.27
C ASN A 381 -7.08 18.19 15.81
N LEU A 382 -7.36 17.26 14.91
CA LEU A 382 -7.67 17.53 13.52
C LEU A 382 -9.19 17.41 13.32
N ALA A 383 -9.79 18.37 12.62
CA ALA A 383 -11.17 18.30 12.16
C ALA A 383 -11.22 18.59 10.66
N ILE A 384 -11.95 17.77 9.93
CA ILE A 384 -12.09 17.82 8.48
C ILE A 384 -13.59 17.84 8.17
N THR A 385 -14.06 18.93 7.57
CA THR A 385 -15.42 19.01 7.04
C THR A 385 -15.38 18.54 5.59
N ILE A 386 -16.06 17.44 5.32
CA ILE A 386 -16.21 16.85 3.99
C ILE A 386 -17.54 17.36 3.42
N PRO A 387 -17.55 17.96 2.22
CA PRO A 387 -18.79 18.48 1.64
C PRO A 387 -19.77 17.34 1.34
N THR A 388 -21.03 17.69 1.11
CA THR A 388 -21.99 16.74 0.53
C THR A 388 -21.50 16.28 -0.84
N ASP A 389 -21.82 15.04 -1.18
CA ASP A 389 -21.56 14.49 -2.50
C ASP A 389 -22.79 13.71 -3.01
N PRO A 390 -23.55 14.27 -3.97
CA PRO A 390 -24.73 13.62 -4.52
C PRO A 390 -24.38 12.37 -5.34
N LEU A 391 -23.12 12.18 -5.73
CA LEU A 391 -22.65 10.98 -6.41
C LEU A 391 -22.54 9.77 -5.48
N GLY A 392 -22.61 9.99 -4.16
CA GLY A 392 -22.47 8.92 -3.17
C GLY A 392 -21.13 8.19 -3.29
N ARG A 393 -20.04 8.92 -3.59
CA ARG A 393 -18.72 8.30 -3.71
C ARG A 393 -18.14 7.95 -2.33
N THR A 394 -17.19 7.03 -2.29
CA THR A 394 -16.37 6.79 -1.10
C THR A 394 -15.14 7.71 -1.15
N ALA A 395 -14.98 8.58 -0.15
CA ALA A 395 -13.79 9.41 0.00
C ALA A 395 -12.75 8.69 0.86
N GLN A 396 -11.54 8.53 0.32
CA GLN A 396 -10.41 7.98 1.04
C GLN A 396 -9.58 9.11 1.64
N ILE A 397 -9.46 9.18 2.95
CA ILE A 397 -8.77 10.28 3.65
C ILE A 397 -7.59 9.72 4.43
N LYS A 398 -6.40 10.13 4.04
CA LYS A 398 -5.13 9.74 4.66
C LYS A 398 -4.62 10.89 5.52
N VAL A 399 -4.76 10.75 6.83
CA VAL A 399 -4.19 11.67 7.81
C VAL A 399 -2.74 11.29 8.05
N ILE A 400 -1.83 12.25 7.87
CA ILE A 400 -0.39 12.05 8.03
C ILE A 400 0.19 12.95 9.12
N GLY A 401 1.38 12.61 9.61
CA GLY A 401 2.05 13.40 10.65
C GLY A 401 1.53 13.10 12.06
N LEU A 402 1.06 11.88 12.28
CA LEU A 402 0.87 11.36 13.63
C LEU A 402 2.25 11.19 14.29
N THR A 403 2.34 11.52 15.57
CA THR A 403 3.62 11.56 16.34
C THR A 403 3.52 10.87 17.70
N GLY A 404 2.30 10.54 18.12
CA GLY A 404 1.95 9.88 19.34
C GLY A 404 2.14 8.37 19.24
N HIS A 405 2.43 7.77 20.40
CA HIS A 405 2.62 6.34 20.56
C HIS A 405 1.43 5.68 21.30
N GLY A 406 0.41 6.46 21.63
CA GLY A 406 -0.84 6.02 22.26
C GLY A 406 -1.86 5.51 21.25
N GLY A 407 -3.15 5.60 21.59
CA GLY A 407 -4.24 5.31 20.65
C GLY A 407 -4.50 6.49 19.71
N VAL A 408 -5.11 6.19 18.56
CA VAL A 408 -5.62 7.18 17.62
C VAL A 408 -7.15 7.10 17.67
N GLU A 409 -7.79 8.13 18.22
CA GLU A 409 -9.25 8.26 18.23
C GLU A 409 -9.70 8.94 16.94
N VAL A 410 -10.59 8.29 16.20
CA VAL A 410 -11.22 8.85 15.02
C VAL A 410 -12.73 8.82 15.20
N LYS A 411 -13.39 9.93 14.86
CA LYS A 411 -14.86 10.01 14.86
C LYS A 411 -15.36 10.60 13.55
N LEU A 412 -16.39 10.00 12.99
CA LEU A 412 -17.18 10.53 11.87
C LEU A 412 -18.55 10.94 12.43
N ASP A 413 -18.90 12.22 12.35
CA ASP A 413 -20.15 12.77 12.89
C ASP A 413 -20.38 12.38 14.37
N ASN A 414 -19.31 12.46 15.16
CA ASN A 414 -19.23 12.06 16.57
C ASN A 414 -19.37 10.55 16.85
N GLN A 415 -19.51 9.71 15.81
CA GLN A 415 -19.48 8.25 15.96
C GLN A 415 -18.06 7.73 15.81
N PRO A 416 -17.60 6.82 16.69
CA PRO A 416 -16.27 6.25 16.59
C PRO A 416 -16.13 5.43 15.30
N VAL A 417 -15.00 5.59 14.61
CA VAL A 417 -14.61 4.76 13.47
C VAL A 417 -13.21 4.20 13.70
N VAL A 418 -12.93 3.02 13.14
CA VAL A 418 -11.63 2.36 13.28
C VAL A 418 -10.79 2.73 12.06
N PRO A 419 -9.73 3.55 12.21
CA PRO A 419 -8.83 3.83 11.10
C PRO A 419 -7.90 2.64 10.83
N GLN A 420 -7.48 2.50 9.59
CA GLN A 420 -6.29 1.73 9.25
C GLN A 420 -5.04 2.53 9.60
N LEU A 421 -4.20 1.99 10.49
CA LEU A 421 -2.98 2.65 10.94
C LEU A 421 -1.75 2.01 10.29
N SER A 422 -0.89 2.85 9.72
CA SER A 422 0.33 2.41 9.05
C SER A 422 1.52 3.31 9.39
N THR A 423 2.71 2.78 9.15
CA THR A 423 3.97 3.49 9.37
C THR A 423 5.07 2.93 8.49
N ASP A 424 6.02 3.79 8.15
CA ASP A 424 7.27 3.41 7.49
C ASP A 424 8.42 3.22 8.50
N GLY A 425 8.16 3.37 9.81
CA GLY A 425 9.18 3.33 10.85
C GLY A 425 10.17 4.49 10.81
N GLY A 426 9.86 5.57 10.08
CA GLY A 426 10.80 6.66 9.80
C GLY A 426 11.87 6.29 8.76
N VAL A 427 11.70 5.16 8.08
CA VAL A 427 12.63 4.69 7.05
C VAL A 427 12.21 5.25 5.70
N ALA A 428 13.12 6.00 5.07
CA ALA A 428 12.87 6.58 3.76
C ALA A 428 12.58 5.50 2.72
N ASP A 429 11.47 5.66 1.99
CA ASP A 429 11.06 4.74 0.92
C ASP A 429 11.76 5.10 -0.40
N ASP A 430 13.02 4.66 -0.53
CA ASP A 430 13.75 4.72 -1.79
C ASP A 430 13.74 3.31 -2.43
N PRO A 431 13.04 3.10 -3.56
CA PRO A 431 13.03 1.80 -4.20
C PRO A 431 14.42 1.44 -4.70
N LEU A 432 15.26 2.37 -5.15
CA LEU A 432 16.56 2.03 -5.75
C LEU A 432 17.61 1.66 -4.70
N VAL A 433 17.42 2.08 -3.45
CA VAL A 433 18.38 1.80 -2.37
C VAL A 433 17.98 0.55 -1.60
N PRO A 434 18.92 -0.38 -1.35
CA PRO A 434 18.66 -1.49 -0.45
C PRO A 434 18.49 -0.97 0.99
N ILE A 435 17.23 -0.81 1.40
CA ILE A 435 16.87 -0.56 2.80
C ILE A 435 17.13 -1.85 3.59
N ARG A 436 18.00 -1.76 4.60
CA ARG A 436 18.36 -2.88 5.49
C ARG A 436 17.63 -2.82 6.83
N ASP A 437 17.16 -1.64 7.21
CA ASP A 437 16.49 -1.42 8.47
C ASP A 437 15.03 -1.90 8.37
N GLN A 438 14.58 -2.65 9.37
CA GLN A 438 13.19 -3.02 9.46
C GLN A 438 12.37 -1.80 9.92
N PRO A 439 11.22 -1.54 9.32
CA PRO A 439 10.31 -0.51 9.81
C PRO A 439 9.81 -0.92 11.20
N GLU A 440 10.16 -0.17 12.23
CA GLU A 440 9.55 -0.26 13.56
C GLU A 440 9.22 1.16 14.04
N GLY A 441 7.93 1.46 14.16
CA GLY A 441 7.49 2.72 14.75
C GLY A 441 5.99 2.77 15.02
N PRO A 442 5.54 3.71 15.86
CA PRO A 442 4.12 4.00 15.98
C PRO A 442 3.54 4.49 14.64
N ALA A 443 2.20 4.55 14.56
CA ALA A 443 1.54 5.05 13.37
C ALA A 443 2.02 6.47 13.06
N ASN A 444 2.46 6.70 11.83
CA ASN A 444 2.71 8.05 11.31
C ASN A 444 1.56 8.49 10.37
N ALA A 445 0.64 7.56 10.07
CA ALA A 445 -0.51 7.77 9.22
C ALA A 445 -1.75 6.97 9.68
N ALA A 446 -2.91 7.52 9.36
CA ALA A 446 -4.21 6.88 9.50
C ALA A 446 -5.01 7.05 8.20
N LEU A 447 -5.49 5.95 7.63
CA LEU A 447 -6.40 5.96 6.48
C LEU A 447 -7.83 5.68 6.96
N ILE A 448 -8.78 6.41 6.37
CA ILE A 448 -10.21 6.32 6.68
C ILE A 448 -11.01 6.39 5.38
N SER A 449 -11.87 5.40 5.14
CA SER A 449 -12.90 5.43 4.11
C SER A 449 -14.17 6.10 4.63
N VAL A 450 -14.68 7.10 3.92
CA VAL A 450 -15.95 7.78 4.25
C VAL A 450 -16.93 7.64 3.10
N GLN A 451 -18.02 6.91 3.32
CA GLN A 451 -19.13 6.83 2.37
C GLN A 451 -19.92 8.14 2.41
N LEU A 452 -19.90 8.90 1.32
CA LEU A 452 -20.58 10.20 1.25
C LEU A 452 -22.04 10.08 0.84
N ASN A 453 -22.81 11.13 1.14
CA ASN A 453 -24.22 11.27 0.79
C ASN A 453 -24.62 12.75 0.61
N ASP A 454 -25.93 13.02 0.63
CA ASP A 454 -26.55 14.34 0.46
C ASP A 454 -26.35 15.30 1.65
N LYS A 455 -25.47 14.96 2.61
CA LYS A 455 -25.13 15.78 3.77
C LYS A 455 -23.61 15.92 3.93
N PRO A 456 -23.14 17.06 4.46
CA PRO A 456 -21.75 17.20 4.89
C PRO A 456 -21.43 16.26 6.05
N HIS A 457 -20.18 15.81 6.12
CA HIS A 457 -19.64 14.98 7.19
C HIS A 457 -18.52 15.69 7.93
N THR A 458 -18.36 15.41 9.22
CA THR A 458 -17.22 15.89 10.02
C THR A 458 -16.39 14.71 10.51
N LEU A 459 -15.16 14.62 10.03
CA LEU A 459 -14.16 13.66 10.50
C LEU A 459 -13.22 14.35 11.50
N THR A 460 -13.09 13.79 12.70
CA THR A 460 -12.13 14.26 13.70
C THR A 460 -11.10 13.19 14.00
N VAL A 461 -9.82 13.58 14.09
CA VAL A 461 -8.70 12.69 14.43
C VAL A 461 -7.91 13.27 15.60
N LYS A 462 -7.66 12.44 16.62
CA LYS A 462 -6.94 12.84 17.83
C LYS A 462 -6.04 11.71 18.33
N GLU A 463 -4.87 12.07 18.83
CA GLU A 463 -3.96 11.15 19.52
C GLU A 463 -4.26 11.17 21.03
N VAL A 464 -4.50 9.99 21.62
CA VAL A 464 -4.95 9.82 23.01
C VAL A 464 -4.12 8.77 23.74
N PRO A 465 -4.06 8.79 25.08
CA PRO A 465 -3.53 7.65 25.83
C PRO A 465 -4.28 6.36 25.45
N GLY A 466 -3.56 5.26 25.21
CA GLY A 466 -4.18 4.04 24.72
C GLY A 466 -3.22 3.06 24.06
N ILE A 467 -3.77 2.28 23.14
CA ILE A 467 -3.09 1.26 22.35
C ILE A 467 -3.40 1.51 20.88
N GLN A 468 -2.43 1.28 20.02
CA GLN A 468 -2.61 1.24 18.57
C GLN A 468 -1.99 -0.04 18.00
N LEU A 469 -2.64 -0.59 16.97
CA LEU A 469 -2.15 -1.70 16.17
C LEU A 469 -1.76 -1.13 14.81
N VAL A 470 -0.50 -1.23 14.43
CA VAL A 470 0.07 -0.47 13.32
C VAL A 470 0.73 -1.40 12.32
N TYR A 471 0.29 -1.37 11.07
CA TYR A 471 0.95 -2.10 9.98
C TYR A 471 2.30 -1.46 9.65
N GLN A 472 3.35 -2.29 9.60
CA GLN A 472 4.70 -1.84 9.27
C GLN A 472 4.97 -1.98 7.78
N ALA A 473 4.97 -0.86 7.05
CA ALA A 473 5.11 -0.83 5.61
C ALA A 473 6.48 -1.37 5.15
N ARG A 474 6.47 -2.29 4.18
CA ARG A 474 7.64 -2.98 3.61
C ARG A 474 8.30 -4.01 4.53
N ASP A 475 7.70 -4.33 5.67
CA ASP A 475 8.16 -5.46 6.48
C ASP A 475 7.94 -6.77 5.69
N PRO A 476 8.98 -7.56 5.39
CA PRO A 476 8.83 -8.83 4.68
C PRO A 476 7.99 -9.86 5.44
N ARG A 477 7.78 -9.69 6.74
CA ARG A 477 6.88 -10.51 7.56
C ARG A 477 5.45 -9.98 7.62
N ARG A 478 5.19 -8.83 7.00
CA ARG A 478 3.88 -8.14 7.00
C ARG A 478 3.38 -7.96 8.44
N ASN A 479 4.23 -7.42 9.30
CA ASN A 479 3.94 -7.32 10.72
C ASN A 479 2.93 -6.20 11.02
N TYR A 480 1.99 -6.51 11.91
CA TYR A 480 1.31 -5.53 12.73
C TYR A 480 2.01 -5.43 14.08
N MET A 481 2.28 -4.23 14.53
CA MET A 481 2.95 -3.98 15.80
C MET A 481 2.05 -3.21 16.77
N ILE A 482 2.08 -3.60 18.04
CA ILE A 482 1.27 -2.97 19.09
C ILE A 482 2.08 -1.89 19.79
N PHE A 483 1.66 -0.64 19.70
CA PHE A 483 2.22 0.46 20.48
C PHE A 483 1.23 0.91 21.55
N SER A 484 1.76 1.46 22.63
CA SER A 484 0.95 1.98 23.72
C SER A 484 1.63 3.17 24.36
N SER A 485 0.83 4.06 24.92
CA SER A 485 1.28 5.16 25.78
C SER A 485 2.08 4.69 27.02
N LYS A 486 2.19 3.38 27.26
CA LYS A 486 2.97 2.76 28.34
C LYS A 486 4.24 2.02 27.88
N ASN A 487 4.42 1.72 26.59
CA ASN A 487 5.56 0.93 26.10
C ASN A 487 6.79 1.79 25.73
N GLY A 488 6.63 3.11 25.71
CA GLY A 488 7.67 4.05 25.26
C GLY A 488 7.46 4.48 23.80
N PRO A 489 8.19 5.51 23.35
CA PRO A 489 7.87 6.22 22.10
C PRO A 489 8.33 5.50 20.82
N ARG A 490 9.14 4.45 20.89
CA ARG A 490 9.75 3.82 19.70
C ARG A 490 9.58 2.32 19.58
N TRP A 491 9.31 1.61 20.68
CA TRP A 491 9.35 0.15 20.67
C TRP A 491 7.95 -0.41 20.75
N SER A 492 7.69 -1.38 19.88
CA SER A 492 6.45 -2.14 19.93
C SER A 492 6.43 -3.01 21.19
N GLY A 493 5.26 -3.14 21.82
CA GLY A 493 5.05 -4.11 22.88
C GLY A 493 5.03 -5.54 22.37
N LEU A 494 4.64 -5.72 21.10
CA LEU A 494 4.49 -7.00 20.43
C LEU A 494 4.52 -6.79 18.91
N GLU A 495 5.15 -7.73 18.20
CA GLU A 495 5.05 -7.89 16.75
C GLU A 495 4.13 -9.07 16.42
N PHE A 496 3.23 -8.92 15.47
CA PHE A 496 2.35 -9.97 14.97
C PHE A 496 2.50 -10.10 13.46
N SER A 497 3.02 -11.24 13.00
CA SER A 497 3.21 -11.53 11.58
C SER A 497 1.96 -12.17 11.00
N VAL A 498 1.41 -11.60 9.93
CA VAL A 498 0.25 -12.20 9.24
C VAL A 498 0.63 -13.39 8.36
N ILE A 499 1.92 -13.55 8.03
CA ILE A 499 2.38 -14.65 7.17
C ILE A 499 2.28 -15.99 7.89
N ASP A 500 2.69 -16.01 9.15
CA ASP A 500 2.72 -17.23 9.97
C ASP A 500 1.77 -17.17 11.18
N GLY A 501 1.16 -16.02 11.45
CA GLY A 501 0.25 -15.83 12.57
C GLY A 501 0.95 -15.79 13.93
N HIS A 502 2.28 -15.58 13.98
CA HIS A 502 3.02 -15.62 15.23
C HIS A 502 3.20 -14.23 15.84
N ALA A 503 3.12 -14.21 17.16
CA ALA A 503 3.49 -13.07 18.01
C ALA A 503 4.97 -13.20 18.43
N ARG A 504 5.78 -12.15 18.23
CA ARG A 504 7.22 -12.10 18.50
C ARG A 504 7.66 -10.84 19.21
N HIS A 505 8.89 -10.87 19.72
CA HIS A 505 9.60 -9.72 20.28
C HIS A 505 8.75 -8.94 21.30
N MET A 506 8.18 -9.68 22.25
CA MET A 506 7.32 -9.09 23.28
C MET A 506 8.16 -8.33 24.29
N ARG A 507 7.76 -7.10 24.58
CA ARG A 507 8.39 -6.21 25.56
C ARG A 507 7.46 -6.02 26.75
N ALA A 508 8.02 -5.99 27.95
CA ALA A 508 7.27 -5.50 29.11
C ALA A 508 7.10 -3.98 29.01
N TYR A 509 6.07 -3.45 29.69
CA TYR A 509 5.80 -2.02 29.71
C TYR A 509 7.04 -1.20 30.10
N GLY A 510 7.40 -0.25 29.24
CA GLY A 510 8.53 0.65 29.43
C GLY A 510 9.92 0.01 29.29
N GLN A 511 10.02 -1.22 28.81
CA GLN A 511 11.29 -1.91 28.57
C GLN A 511 11.66 -1.87 27.08
N GLU A 512 12.90 -1.51 26.79
CA GLU A 512 13.46 -1.53 25.42
C GLU A 512 13.77 -2.96 24.96
N ASN A 513 14.30 -3.77 25.88
CA ASN A 513 14.72 -5.14 25.57
C ASN A 513 13.52 -6.08 25.53
N TRP A 514 13.59 -7.06 24.63
CA TRP A 514 12.61 -8.13 24.55
C TRP A 514 12.66 -8.96 25.82
N VAL A 515 11.48 -9.21 26.37
CA VAL A 515 11.28 -10.10 27.51
C VAL A 515 11.03 -11.52 27.01
N LEU A 516 10.39 -11.65 25.85
CA LEU A 516 10.17 -12.92 25.16
C LEU A 516 10.39 -12.74 23.66
N THR A 517 11.16 -13.63 23.04
CA THR A 517 11.43 -13.57 21.60
C THR A 517 10.24 -14.07 20.76
N GLU A 518 9.46 -15.03 21.28
CA GLU A 518 8.30 -15.62 20.60
C GLU A 518 7.16 -15.93 21.58
N ASN A 519 5.93 -16.03 21.06
CA ASN A 519 4.75 -16.36 21.86
C ASN A 519 4.88 -17.72 22.53
N LEU A 520 4.76 -17.73 23.86
CA LEU A 520 4.73 -18.92 24.70
C LEU A 520 3.69 -19.95 24.23
N MET A 521 2.50 -19.51 23.80
CA MET A 521 1.42 -20.38 23.29
C MET A 521 1.90 -21.36 22.21
N GLN A 522 2.85 -20.94 21.39
CA GLN A 522 3.36 -21.75 20.29
C GLN A 522 4.50 -22.67 20.71
N TRP A 523 5.37 -22.21 21.61
CA TRP A 523 6.37 -23.08 22.26
C TRP A 523 5.69 -24.30 22.87
N PHE A 524 4.49 -24.14 23.44
CA PHE A 524 3.76 -25.21 24.10
C PHE A 524 2.89 -26.09 23.18
N ALA A 525 2.37 -25.56 22.05
CA ALA A 525 1.69 -26.37 21.03
C ALA A 525 2.61 -27.44 20.42
N TYR A 526 3.92 -27.18 20.38
CA TYR A 526 4.93 -28.12 19.88
C TYR A 526 5.62 -28.96 20.98
N MET A 527 5.52 -28.58 22.26
CA MET A 527 6.24 -29.24 23.37
C MET A 527 5.38 -30.17 24.24
N GLY A 528 4.07 -30.32 23.96
CA GLY A 528 3.22 -31.31 24.65
C GLY A 528 2.90 -30.99 26.13
N TYR A 529 3.01 -29.72 26.54
CA TYR A 529 2.62 -29.30 27.88
C TYR A 529 1.11 -29.18 28.05
N THR A 530 0.62 -29.46 29.26
CA THR A 530 -0.80 -29.32 29.63
C THR A 530 -1.16 -27.87 30.00
N PRO A 531 -2.42 -27.44 29.84
CA PRO A 531 -2.89 -26.11 30.27
C PRO A 531 -2.65 -25.79 31.76
N GLU A 532 -2.63 -26.79 32.65
CA GLU A 532 -2.31 -26.56 34.07
C GLU A 532 -0.83 -26.22 34.29
N GLN A 533 0.09 -26.94 33.62
CA GLN A 533 1.52 -26.63 33.68
C GLN A 533 1.84 -25.24 33.10
N MET A 534 1.03 -24.79 32.14
CA MET A 534 1.08 -23.43 31.59
C MET A 534 0.73 -22.37 32.64
N LEU A 535 -0.33 -22.57 33.42
CA LEU A 535 -0.76 -21.62 34.45
C LEU A 535 0.25 -21.52 35.60
N ASP A 536 0.90 -22.63 35.97
CA ASP A 536 1.91 -22.62 37.01
C ASP A 536 3.18 -21.85 36.59
N GLN A 537 3.64 -21.95 35.34
CA GLN A 537 4.80 -21.19 34.88
C GLN A 537 4.50 -19.71 34.61
N LEU A 538 3.31 -19.38 34.11
CA LEU A 538 2.88 -17.98 33.94
C LEU A 538 2.63 -17.27 35.27
N ARG A 539 2.31 -18.01 36.34
CA ARG A 539 2.14 -17.46 37.69
C ARG A 539 3.47 -17.07 38.34
N ASP A 540 4.54 -17.77 37.98
CA ASP A 540 5.88 -17.57 38.52
C ASP A 540 6.70 -16.50 37.75
N PHE A 541 6.19 -16.04 36.61
CA PHE A 541 6.69 -14.93 35.79
C PHE A 541 6.04 -13.60 36.19
#